data_AF-A0ABD5V1H3-F1
#
_entry.id   AF-A0ABD5V1H3-F1
#
_cell.length_a   1.000
_cell.length_b   1.000
_cell.length_c   1.000
_cell.angle_alpha   90.00
_cell.angle_beta   90.00
_cell.angle_gamma   90.00
#
_symmetry.space_group_name_H-M   'P 1'
#
loop_
_entity.id
_entity.type
_entity.pdbx_description
1 polymer ?
#
loop_
_entity_poly.entity_id
_entity_poly.type
_entity_poly.pdbx_seq_one_letter_code
_entity_poly.pdbx_strand_id
1 'polypeptide(L)' 'MPRGRPCPLCGVSMIHRHCKYVCPEHGVIYDCSDTFY' A
#
# COMPACT_ATOMS: atom_id res chain seq x y z
N MET A 1 9.63 16.39 5.53
CA MET A 1 8.83 15.24 6.05
C MET A 1 8.05 14.67 4.87
N PRO A 2 8.45 13.52 4.30
CA PRO A 2 7.82 13.04 3.08
C PRO A 2 6.35 12.68 3.35
N ARG A 3 5.44 13.40 2.68
CA ARG A 3 3.97 13.29 2.81
C ARG A 3 3.36 12.24 1.88
N GLY A 4 4.09 11.18 1.58
CA GLY A 4 3.58 10.01 0.88
C GLY A 4 4.20 8.81 1.56
N ARG A 5 3.38 7.90 2.11
CA ARG A 5 3.93 6.71 2.78
C ARG A 5 4.62 5.85 1.71
N PRO A 6 5.96 5.75 1.71
CA PRO A 6 6.61 4.73 0.91
C PRO A 6 6.24 3.35 1.49
N CYS A 7 6.43 2.29 0.70
CA CYS A 7 6.21 0.94 1.20
C CYS A 7 7.07 0.68 2.45
N PRO A 8 6.50 0.23 3.58
CA PRO A 8 7.28 -0.04 4.79
C PRO A 8 8.24 -1.24 4.64
N LEU A 9 8.05 -2.11 3.64
CA LEU A 9 8.93 -3.26 3.41
C LEU A 9 10.17 -2.91 2.58
N CYS A 10 10.04 -2.05 1.59
CA CYS A 10 11.11 -1.78 0.60
C CYS A 10 11.34 -0.31 0.29
N GLY A 11 10.52 0.61 0.83
CA GLY A 11 10.67 2.04 0.61
C GLY A 11 10.21 2.53 -0.76
N VAL A 12 9.72 1.67 -1.65
CA VAL A 12 9.28 2.08 -2.99
C VAL A 12 7.94 2.81 -2.96
N SER A 13 7.69 3.61 -4.01
CA SER A 13 6.42 4.30 -4.22
C SER A 13 5.28 3.30 -4.37
N MET A 14 4.35 3.31 -3.43
CA MET A 14 3.15 2.47 -3.49
C MET A 14 2.10 3.08 -4.41
N ILE A 15 1.35 2.22 -5.09
CA ILE A 15 0.21 2.58 -5.91
C ILE A 15 -1.02 2.59 -4.99
N HIS A 16 -1.69 3.74 -4.89
CA HIS A 16 -2.98 3.84 -4.22
C HIS A 16 -4.08 3.51 -5.23
N ARG A 17 -4.81 2.41 -5.02
CA ARG A 17 -5.87 1.94 -5.91
C ARG A 17 -7.19 1.88 -5.13
N HIS A 18 -8.05 2.87 -5.32
CA HIS A 18 -9.29 3.08 -4.56
C HIS A 18 -9.06 3.36 -3.07
N CYS A 19 -9.07 2.32 -2.24
CA CYS A 19 -8.88 2.38 -0.79
C CYS A 19 -7.74 1.46 -0.32
N LYS A 20 -6.99 0.86 -1.25
CA LYS A 20 -5.84 0.00 -0.96
C LYS A 20 -4.53 0.61 -1.42
N TYR A 21 -3.48 0.40 -0.63
CA TYR A 21 -2.10 0.69 -0.99
C TYR A 21 -1.42 -0.60 -1.42
N VAL A 22 -0.93 -0.61 -2.66
CA VAL A 22 -0.29 -1.75 -3.30
C VAL A 22 1.16 -1.39 -3.63
N CYS A 23 2.09 -2.15 -3.08
CA CYS A 23 3.48 -2.14 -3.47
C CYS A 23 3.66 -3.03 -4.72
N PRO A 24 4.31 -2.55 -5.79
CA PRO A 24 4.53 -3.36 -6.99
C PRO A 24 5.38 -4.60 -6.74
N GLU A 25 6.31 -4.55 -5.77
CA GLU A 25 7.18 -5.68 -5.43
C GLU A 25 6.58 -6.67 -4.42
N HIS A 26 5.70 -6.19 -3.52
CA HIS A 26 5.23 -6.97 -2.36
C HIS A 26 3.72 -7.26 -2.41
N GLY A 27 2.99 -6.65 -3.34
CA GLY A 27 1.54 -6.73 -3.41
C GLY A 27 0.84 -5.76 -2.45
N VAL A 28 -0.30 -6.17 -1.91
CA VAL A 28 -1.16 -5.28 -1.11
C VAL A 28 -0.57 -5.10 0.30
N ILE A 29 -0.33 -3.85 0.69
CA ILE A 29 0.24 -3.48 2.00
C ILE A 29 -0.85 -3.01 2.96
N TYR A 30 -1.79 -2.22 2.45
CA TYR A 30 -2.96 -1.78 3.18
C TYR A 30 -4.17 -2.01 2.30
N ASP A 31 -5.18 -2.69 2.82
CA ASP A 31 -6.43 -2.94 2.09
C ASP A 31 -7.59 -2.52 2.97
N CYS A 32 -8.48 -1.68 2.46
CA CYS A 32 -9.71 -1.31 3.16
C CYS A 32 -10.91 -2.20 2.73
N SER A 33 -10.66 -3.21 1.89
CA SER A 33 -11.62 -4.17 1.35
C SER A 33 -11.43 -5.58 1.92
N ASP A 34 -10.46 -5.82 2.81
CA ASP A 34 -10.32 -7.05 3.59
C ASP A 34 -11.34 -7.05 4.75
N THR A 35 -12.62 -7.03 4.37
CA THR A 35 -13.72 -7.47 5.21
C THR A 35 -13.98 -8.95 4.88
N PHE A 36 -13.00 -9.82 5.12
CA PHE A 36 -13.24 -11.27 5.04
C PHE A 36 -13.72 -11.77 6.39
N TYR A 37 -15.04 -11.95 6.46
CA TYR A 37 -15.76 -12.88 7.33
C TYR A 37 -15.45 -14.32 6.92
#